data_AF-A0A8B6BGT0-F1
#
_entry.id   AF-A0A8B6BGT0-F1
#
_cell.length_a   1.000
_cell.length_b   1.000
_cell.length_c   1.000
_cell.angle_alpha   90.00
_cell.angle_beta   90.00
_cell.angle_gamma   90.00
#
_symmetry.space_group_name_H-M   'P 1'
#
loop_
_entity.id
_entity.type
_entity.pdbx_description
1 polymer ?
#
loop_
_entity_poly.entity_id
_entity_poly.type
_entity_poly.pdbx_seq_one_letter_code
_entity_poly.pdbx_strand_id
1 'polypeptide(L)'
;MEIGIDNFFEFPLRVRLTTAIIPVGLIFLIGGLGSPSWSRSELSQLGLWKYCSISDIFTCCNNLPGGSPEHNKVQDISILMPPRNWTKYNQKRSLDAWRSHIDHGLKKVEIIGASKREKHAIVQLISRTWISSLAGKGRDAPKGVYSKMRVVKVERIENPLLFLKYAQNRQNFLRRLEITNSPFKLPGMIQHKPIKTTAKMNTNVFTDLHSEINEHYLFHGTSEAKVSPIAHYGLDGRLAGDCMFGRGIYAAECPTKSDHYTVSDMTNLKMIVVRMLLGEIYVTNVPYSFQKPPCKQCIPGHLGSCDQSDHKQGTFDSVMAAINGKHREFITYEQNSCSSYPEYIITYNRE
;
A
#
# COMPACT_ATOMS: atom_id res chain seq x y z
N MET A 1 14.27 -55.92 -13.15
CA MET A 1 14.28 -56.60 -11.83
C MET A 1 15.73 -56.58 -11.36
N GLU A 2 15.95 -56.52 -10.06
CA GLU A 2 17.26 -56.38 -9.38
C GLU A 2 17.96 -55.01 -9.51
N ILE A 3 18.71 -54.73 -8.44
CA ILE A 3 19.21 -53.43 -7.97
C ILE A 3 20.58 -53.71 -7.31
N GLY A 4 21.57 -52.85 -7.56
CA GLY A 4 22.79 -52.67 -6.77
C GLY A 4 23.32 -51.27 -7.10
N ILE A 5 23.59 -50.34 -6.19
CA ILE A 5 24.19 -50.40 -4.84
C ILE A 5 25.59 -50.98 -4.89
N ASP A 6 26.60 -50.10 -4.99
CA ASP A 6 27.62 -49.99 -3.93
C ASP A 6 28.50 -48.73 -4.09
N ASN A 7 29.27 -48.44 -3.03
CA ASN A 7 30.26 -47.37 -2.80
C ASN A 7 29.73 -46.09 -2.11
N PHE A 8 29.73 -46.04 -0.77
CA PHE A 8 30.88 -45.81 0.14
C PHE A 8 31.37 -44.35 0.21
N PHE A 9 31.07 -43.69 1.34
CA PHE A 9 32.03 -42.87 2.07
C PHE A 9 31.71 -42.96 3.57
N GLU A 10 32.70 -43.32 4.38
CA GLU A 10 32.56 -43.55 5.82
C GLU A 10 32.63 -42.25 6.63
N PHE A 11 31.98 -42.25 7.80
CA PHE A 11 32.26 -41.32 8.90
C PHE A 11 32.34 -42.10 10.22
N PRO A 12 33.44 -42.01 10.99
CA PRO A 12 33.56 -42.71 12.27
C PRO A 12 32.78 -42.01 13.42
N LEU A 13 32.52 -42.79 14.46
CA LEU A 13 31.52 -42.56 15.52
C LEU A 13 32.16 -42.38 16.91
N ARG A 14 31.49 -41.63 17.80
CA ARG A 14 31.61 -41.67 19.29
C ARG A 14 32.98 -41.25 19.88
N VAL A 15 33.14 -40.96 21.17
CA VAL A 15 32.27 -40.90 22.39
C VAL A 15 32.44 -39.49 23.04
N ARG A 16 31.94 -39.06 24.21
CA ARG A 16 31.36 -39.66 25.44
C ARG A 16 30.38 -38.65 26.11
N LEU A 17 29.72 -39.01 27.20
CA LEU A 17 29.02 -38.10 28.13
C LEU A 17 29.85 -37.92 29.42
N THR A 18 29.65 -36.81 30.14
CA THR A 18 29.74 -36.77 31.61
C THR A 18 28.62 -35.92 32.22
N THR A 19 28.00 -36.46 33.27
CA THR A 19 26.95 -35.85 34.09
C THR A 19 27.54 -35.15 35.31
N ALA A 20 26.92 -34.07 35.78
CA ALA A 20 27.13 -33.52 37.12
C ALA A 20 25.79 -33.10 37.75
N ILE A 21 25.64 -33.36 39.06
CA ILE A 21 24.39 -33.23 39.83
C ILE A 21 24.45 -32.02 40.77
N ILE A 22 23.27 -31.46 41.05
CA ILE A 22 22.97 -30.30 41.91
C ILE A 22 23.33 -30.57 43.39
N PRO A 23 23.66 -29.52 44.17
CA PRO A 23 23.10 -29.41 45.53
C PRO A 23 22.27 -28.13 45.74
N VAL A 24 21.24 -28.26 46.58
CA VAL A 24 20.24 -27.23 46.92
C VAL A 24 20.67 -26.45 48.16
N GLY A 25 20.36 -25.15 48.25
CA GLY A 25 20.55 -24.31 49.44
C GLY A 25 19.43 -23.26 49.60
N LEU A 26 18.92 -23.12 50.83
CA LEU A 26 17.70 -22.37 51.17
C LEU A 26 17.88 -20.84 51.32
N ILE A 27 16.90 -20.09 50.79
CA ILE A 27 15.99 -19.13 51.47
C ILE A 27 16.56 -18.18 52.55
N PHE A 28 16.42 -16.85 52.32
CA PHE A 28 15.72 -15.85 53.17
C PHE A 28 15.56 -14.55 52.33
N LEU A 29 14.38 -14.09 51.87
CA LEU A 29 13.18 -13.54 52.52
C LEU A 29 13.26 -12.05 52.95
N ILE A 30 13.19 -11.15 51.96
CA ILE A 30 12.66 -9.76 52.02
C ILE A 30 11.99 -9.51 50.65
N GLY A 31 10.80 -8.92 50.47
CA GLY A 31 9.88 -8.33 51.44
C GLY A 31 9.19 -7.10 50.84
N GLY A 32 8.14 -7.30 50.02
CA GLY A 32 7.17 -6.25 49.66
C GLY A 32 7.47 -5.39 48.43
N LEU A 33 6.75 -5.64 47.33
CA LEU A 33 5.76 -4.71 46.73
C LEU A 33 5.24 -5.33 45.42
N GLY A 34 3.99 -5.79 45.42
CA GLY A 34 3.40 -6.49 44.28
C GLY A 34 3.02 -5.53 43.15
N SER A 35 3.63 -5.71 41.97
CA SER A 35 3.16 -5.14 40.71
C SER A 35 2.31 -6.17 39.95
N PRO A 36 1.16 -5.79 39.34
CA PRO A 36 0.34 -6.75 38.60
C PRO A 36 1.05 -7.16 37.30
N SER A 37 1.28 -8.47 37.13
CA SER A 37 1.86 -9.03 35.92
C SER A 37 0.84 -9.06 34.78
N TRP A 38 0.68 -7.94 34.07
CA TRP A 38 -0.12 -7.88 32.85
C TRP A 38 0.54 -8.66 31.72
N SER A 39 -0.23 -9.56 31.09
CA SER A 39 0.24 -10.27 29.90
C SER A 39 0.40 -9.28 28.73
N ARG A 40 1.49 -9.38 27.95
CA ARG A 40 1.73 -8.47 26.80
C ARG A 40 0.67 -8.59 25.69
N SER A 41 -0.24 -9.54 25.77
CA SER A 41 -1.38 -9.72 24.87
C SER A 41 -2.54 -8.73 25.10
N GLU A 42 -2.69 -8.17 26.30
CA GLU A 42 -3.89 -7.40 26.67
C GLU A 42 -3.71 -5.87 26.55
N LEU A 43 -2.47 -5.38 26.61
CA LEU A 43 -2.15 -3.94 26.46
C LEU A 43 -2.32 -3.41 25.02
N SER A 44 -2.75 -4.24 24.07
CA SER A 44 -3.10 -3.82 22.71
C SER A 44 -4.54 -3.30 22.58
N GLN A 45 -5.39 -3.48 23.60
CA GLN A 45 -6.81 -3.07 23.57
C GLN A 45 -7.13 -1.70 24.19
N LEU A 46 -6.15 -1.05 24.84
CA LEU A 46 -6.32 0.31 25.38
C LEU A 46 -5.63 1.32 24.47
N GLY A 47 -6.43 1.98 23.61
CA GLY A 47 -5.98 2.90 22.56
C GLY A 47 -5.39 4.21 23.08
N LEU A 48 -4.21 4.15 23.69
CA LEU A 48 -3.45 5.30 24.18
C LEU A 48 -2.16 5.50 23.36
N TRP A 49 -2.30 5.98 22.13
CA TRP A 49 -1.19 6.59 21.39
C TRP A 49 -1.26 8.11 21.58
N LYS A 50 -0.20 8.69 22.16
CA LYS A 50 -0.07 10.15 22.29
C LYS A 50 -0.17 10.79 20.91
N TYR A 51 -1.07 11.77 20.76
CA TYR A 51 -1.06 12.66 19.61
C TYR A 51 0.29 13.40 19.56
N CYS A 52 1.01 13.30 18.44
CA CYS A 52 1.92 14.37 18.04
C CYS A 52 1.09 15.64 17.81
N SER A 53 1.62 16.79 18.23
CA SER A 53 0.91 18.05 18.12
C SER A 53 0.68 18.46 16.65
N ILE A 54 -0.42 19.18 16.43
CA ILE A 54 -0.89 19.64 15.11
C ILE A 54 0.15 20.54 14.39
N SER A 55 1.15 21.04 15.11
CA SER A 55 2.32 21.78 14.60
C SER A 55 3.11 21.01 13.51
N ASP A 56 3.30 19.71 13.69
CA ASP A 56 4.39 19.00 12.99
C ASP A 56 4.00 18.57 11.57
N ILE A 57 2.71 18.67 11.24
CA ILE A 57 2.16 18.36 9.91
C ILE A 57 2.48 19.48 8.90
N PHE A 58 2.69 20.73 9.35
CA PHE A 58 2.98 21.86 8.46
C PHE A 58 4.45 21.92 8.00
N THR A 59 5.40 21.47 8.82
CA THR A 59 6.85 21.59 8.55
C THR A 59 7.30 20.82 7.30
N CYS A 60 6.54 19.79 6.89
CA CYS A 60 6.86 18.96 5.74
C CYS A 60 6.63 19.66 4.36
N CYS A 61 6.06 20.87 4.33
CA CYS A 61 5.69 21.55 3.09
C CYS A 61 6.63 22.67 2.60
N ASN A 62 7.55 23.18 3.45
CA ASN A 62 8.28 24.43 3.17
C ASN A 62 9.79 24.31 2.95
N ASN A 63 10.39 23.12 3.10
CA ASN A 63 11.83 22.93 2.95
C ASN A 63 12.20 22.36 1.57
N LEU A 64 12.16 23.21 0.55
CA LEU A 64 12.94 22.99 -0.68
C LEU A 64 14.37 23.51 -0.44
N PRO A 65 15.43 22.68 -0.59
CA PRO A 65 16.79 23.16 -0.51
C PRO A 65 17.10 24.04 -1.74
N GLY A 66 17.66 25.22 -1.50
CA GLY A 66 18.04 26.15 -2.57
C GLY A 66 19.18 25.61 -3.43
N GLY A 67 18.89 25.31 -4.69
CA GLY A 67 19.89 25.09 -5.75
C GLY A 67 20.16 26.38 -6.53
N SER A 68 21.38 26.52 -7.06
CA SER A 68 21.85 27.73 -7.76
C SER A 68 21.09 28.03 -9.06
N PRO A 69 20.93 29.32 -9.44
CA PRO A 69 20.04 29.71 -10.53
C PRO A 69 20.73 29.74 -11.90
N GLU A 70 21.04 28.57 -12.47
CA GLU A 70 21.55 28.52 -13.85
C GLU A 70 21.12 27.25 -14.61
N HIS A 71 19.86 27.28 -15.10
CA HIS A 71 19.41 26.79 -16.42
C HIS A 71 17.88 26.83 -16.50
N ASN A 72 17.33 28.06 -16.60
CA ASN A 72 15.90 28.26 -16.85
C ASN A 72 15.52 27.83 -18.28
N LYS A 73 15.03 26.59 -18.42
CA LYS A 73 14.02 26.23 -19.44
C LYS A 73 12.77 25.70 -18.75
N VAL A 74 11.93 26.64 -18.29
CA VAL A 74 10.57 26.35 -17.82
C VAL A 74 9.68 26.12 -19.03
N GLN A 75 9.49 24.84 -19.39
CA GLN A 75 8.59 24.31 -20.42
C GLN A 75 8.33 22.84 -20.04
N ASP A 76 7.11 22.32 -19.88
CA ASP A 76 5.77 22.88 -20.06
C ASP A 76 4.87 22.35 -18.92
N ILE A 77 4.15 23.22 -18.19
CA ILE A 77 3.20 22.76 -17.18
C ILE A 77 1.88 22.50 -17.90
N SER A 78 1.74 21.28 -18.41
CA SER A 78 0.46 20.77 -18.93
C SER A 78 -0.65 21.09 -17.92
N ILE A 79 -1.66 21.86 -18.34
CA ILE A 79 -2.72 22.32 -17.43
C ILE A 79 -3.42 21.09 -16.83
N LEU A 80 -3.17 20.82 -15.55
CA LEU A 80 -3.67 19.63 -14.91
C LEU A 80 -5.17 19.79 -14.63
N MET A 81 -5.96 18.99 -15.32
CA MET A 81 -7.41 18.96 -15.17
C MET A 81 -7.83 17.89 -14.15
N PRO A 82 -9.00 18.05 -13.48
CA PRO A 82 -9.59 17.00 -12.68
C PRO A 82 -9.89 15.72 -13.50
N PRO A 83 -10.31 14.61 -12.87
CA PRO A 83 -10.94 13.50 -13.58
C PRO A 83 -12.25 13.90 -14.27
N ARG A 84 -12.56 13.29 -15.42
CA ARG A 84 -13.75 13.62 -16.24
C ARG A 84 -15.08 13.24 -15.59
N ASN A 85 -15.07 12.26 -14.68
CA ASN A 85 -16.23 11.81 -13.91
C ASN A 85 -16.56 12.72 -12.71
N TRP A 86 -15.71 13.70 -12.38
CA TRP A 86 -15.96 14.62 -11.27
C TRP A 86 -17.07 15.63 -11.60
N THR A 87 -17.81 16.00 -10.55
CA THR A 87 -19.05 16.77 -10.64
C THR A 87 -19.00 18.06 -9.84
N LYS A 88 -18.38 18.05 -8.66
CA LYS A 88 -18.18 19.23 -7.81
C LYS A 88 -16.99 20.04 -8.33
N TYR A 89 -15.81 19.42 -8.38
CA TYR A 89 -14.58 20.05 -8.91
C TYR A 89 -14.35 19.59 -10.36
N ASN A 90 -15.31 19.87 -11.23
CA ASN A 90 -15.37 19.36 -12.60
C ASN A 90 -14.44 20.09 -13.60
N GLN A 91 -14.46 19.64 -14.86
CA GLN A 91 -13.63 20.13 -15.98
C GLN A 91 -13.78 21.62 -16.34
N LYS A 92 -14.70 22.38 -15.74
CA LYS A 92 -14.85 23.82 -16.02
C LYS A 92 -13.66 24.67 -15.55
N ARG A 93 -12.77 24.10 -14.72
CA ARG A 93 -11.56 24.74 -14.19
C ARG A 93 -10.43 23.70 -14.08
N SER A 94 -9.19 24.16 -14.17
CA SER A 94 -8.01 23.35 -13.83
C SER A 94 -7.94 23.09 -12.32
N LEU A 95 -7.09 22.13 -11.92
CA LEU A 95 -6.85 21.82 -10.50
C LEU A 95 -6.24 23.01 -9.75
N ASP A 96 -5.32 23.77 -10.36
CA ASP A 96 -4.77 24.99 -9.74
C ASP A 96 -5.83 26.09 -9.58
N ALA A 97 -6.73 26.25 -10.56
CA ALA A 97 -7.86 27.15 -10.40
C ALA A 97 -8.81 26.68 -9.28
N TRP A 98 -9.09 25.38 -9.15
CA TRP A 98 -9.87 24.85 -8.03
C TRP A 98 -9.18 25.04 -6.68
N ARG A 99 -7.85 24.86 -6.61
CA ARG A 99 -7.02 25.13 -5.43
C ARG A 99 -7.20 26.58 -4.96
N SER A 100 -7.09 27.56 -5.86
CA SER A 100 -7.33 28.97 -5.50
C SER A 100 -8.71 29.21 -4.89
N HIS A 101 -9.77 28.59 -5.41
CA HIS A 101 -11.12 28.71 -4.82
C HIS A 101 -11.23 28.06 -3.42
N ILE A 102 -10.46 27.01 -3.15
CA ILE A 102 -10.40 26.32 -1.85
C ILE A 102 -9.62 27.12 -0.81
N ASP A 103 -8.54 27.78 -1.22
CA ASP A 103 -7.79 28.69 -0.36
C ASP A 103 -8.66 29.89 0.07
N HIS A 104 -9.72 30.22 -0.69
CA HIS A 104 -10.75 31.22 -0.37
C HIS A 104 -12.01 30.63 0.31
N GLY A 105 -11.90 29.45 0.94
CA GLY A 105 -12.94 28.91 1.83
C GLY A 105 -13.93 27.91 1.22
N LEU A 106 -13.76 27.52 -0.05
CA LEU A 106 -14.45 26.33 -0.58
C LEU A 106 -13.95 25.08 0.15
N LYS A 107 -14.82 24.08 0.33
CA LYS A 107 -14.44 22.81 0.96
C LYS A 107 -13.26 22.13 0.24
N LYS A 108 -12.41 21.45 0.99
CA LYS A 108 -11.21 20.76 0.47
C LYS A 108 -11.51 19.42 -0.20
N VAL A 109 -12.59 18.76 0.22
CA VAL A 109 -13.03 17.45 -0.29
C VAL A 109 -14.55 17.38 -0.28
N GLU A 110 -15.11 16.69 -1.27
CA GLU A 110 -16.51 16.26 -1.27
C GLU A 110 -16.55 14.73 -1.40
N ILE A 111 -17.37 14.08 -0.56
CA ILE A 111 -17.67 12.64 -0.64
C ILE A 111 -19.13 12.53 -1.08
N ILE A 112 -19.36 11.93 -2.24
CA ILE A 112 -20.68 11.93 -2.90
C ILE A 112 -21.03 10.55 -3.43
N GLY A 113 -22.33 10.24 -3.54
CA GLY A 113 -22.78 8.96 -4.11
C GLY A 113 -22.29 8.77 -5.53
N ALA A 114 -21.62 7.65 -5.80
CA ALA A 114 -21.15 7.33 -7.15
C ALA A 114 -22.34 7.09 -8.09
N SER A 115 -22.17 7.40 -9.37
CA SER A 115 -23.24 7.20 -10.37
C SER A 115 -23.63 5.73 -10.50
N LYS A 116 -24.82 5.45 -11.05
CA LYS A 116 -25.26 4.08 -11.34
C LYS A 116 -24.21 3.29 -12.16
N ARG A 117 -23.55 3.96 -13.11
CA ARG A 117 -22.50 3.42 -13.99
C ARG A 117 -21.22 3.07 -13.20
N GLU A 118 -20.77 3.97 -12.33
CA GLU A 118 -19.61 3.74 -11.44
C GLU A 118 -19.87 2.64 -10.42
N LYS A 119 -21.01 2.68 -9.72
CA LYS A 119 -21.41 1.61 -8.78
C LYS A 119 -21.46 0.26 -9.48
N HIS A 120 -22.05 0.19 -10.68
CA HIS A 120 -22.12 -1.07 -11.45
C HIS A 120 -20.72 -1.58 -11.85
N ALA A 121 -19.84 -0.71 -12.33
CA ALA A 121 -18.47 -1.11 -12.71
C ALA A 121 -17.64 -1.57 -11.50
N ILE A 122 -17.80 -0.93 -10.34
CA ILE A 122 -17.14 -1.34 -9.09
C ILE A 122 -17.68 -2.69 -8.60
N VAL A 123 -19.00 -2.92 -8.65
CA VAL A 123 -19.61 -4.22 -8.35
C VAL A 123 -19.09 -5.32 -9.28
N GLN A 124 -19.00 -5.06 -10.59
CA GLN A 124 -18.42 -6.01 -11.55
C GLN A 124 -16.94 -6.28 -11.27
N LEU A 125 -16.15 -5.24 -10.97
CA LEU A 125 -14.73 -5.37 -10.66
C LEU A 125 -14.52 -6.27 -9.44
N ILE A 126 -15.29 -6.04 -8.38
CA ILE A 126 -15.27 -6.85 -7.16
C ILE A 126 -15.65 -8.30 -7.47
N SER A 127 -16.79 -8.55 -8.13
CA SER A 127 -17.25 -9.92 -8.41
C SER A 127 -16.28 -10.72 -9.28
N ARG A 128 -15.56 -10.06 -10.19
CA ARG A 128 -14.54 -10.67 -11.07
C ARG A 128 -13.16 -10.86 -10.44
N THR A 129 -12.89 -10.24 -9.29
CA THR A 129 -11.58 -10.29 -8.62
C THR A 129 -11.63 -10.86 -7.20
N TRP A 130 -12.83 -11.06 -6.64
CA TRP A 130 -13.06 -11.77 -5.38
C TRP A 130 -12.63 -13.24 -5.48
N ILE A 131 -11.96 -13.75 -4.44
CA ILE A 131 -11.43 -15.11 -4.37
C ILE A 131 -12.11 -15.83 -3.20
N SER A 132 -13.30 -16.36 -3.44
CA SER A 132 -14.14 -17.02 -2.42
C SER A 132 -13.40 -18.09 -1.61
N SER A 133 -12.52 -18.86 -2.25
CA SER A 133 -11.72 -19.91 -1.60
C SER A 133 -10.66 -19.40 -0.62
N LEU A 134 -10.37 -18.08 -0.60
CA LEU A 134 -9.43 -17.42 0.32
C LEU A 134 -10.12 -16.45 1.31
N ALA A 135 -11.44 -16.26 1.23
CA ALA A 135 -12.19 -15.48 2.21
C ALA A 135 -12.02 -16.07 3.62
N GLY A 136 -11.80 -15.23 4.63
CA GLY A 136 -11.52 -15.64 6.01
C GLY A 136 -10.23 -16.44 6.23
N LYS A 137 -9.32 -16.53 5.23
CA LYS A 137 -8.12 -17.37 5.31
C LYS A 137 -6.81 -16.59 5.28
N GLY A 138 -6.20 -16.43 6.44
CA GLY A 138 -4.87 -15.85 6.60
C GLY A 138 -4.59 -15.53 8.06
N ARG A 139 -3.35 -15.10 8.37
CA ARG A 139 -3.00 -14.56 9.69
C ARG A 139 -3.86 -13.35 10.05
N ASP A 140 -4.03 -12.46 9.07
CA ASP A 140 -4.69 -11.17 9.25
C ASP A 140 -6.19 -11.24 8.87
N ALA A 141 -6.69 -12.41 8.43
CA ALA A 141 -8.07 -12.52 7.97
C ALA A 141 -9.06 -12.44 9.15
N PRO A 142 -10.23 -11.80 8.97
CA PRO A 142 -11.28 -11.79 9.98
C PRO A 142 -11.76 -13.22 10.26
N LYS A 143 -12.07 -13.50 11.52
CA LYS A 143 -12.65 -14.79 11.92
C LYS A 143 -14.14 -14.81 11.54
N GLY A 144 -14.55 -15.83 10.80
CA GLY A 144 -15.95 -16.00 10.40
C GLY A 144 -16.08 -16.95 9.22
N VAL A 145 -17.32 -17.35 8.91
CA VAL A 145 -17.65 -18.12 7.70
C VAL A 145 -18.40 -17.20 6.75
N TYR A 146 -17.74 -16.84 5.66
CA TYR A 146 -18.32 -16.06 4.56
C TYR A 146 -17.57 -16.41 3.27
N SER A 147 -18.26 -16.25 2.15
CA SER A 147 -17.83 -16.71 0.83
C SER A 147 -17.92 -15.63 -0.25
N LYS A 148 -18.62 -14.53 0.04
CA LYS A 148 -19.00 -13.45 -0.88
C LYS A 148 -18.86 -12.09 -0.20
N MET A 149 -18.94 -11.06 -1.03
CA MET A 149 -18.92 -9.65 -0.67
C MET A 149 -20.07 -8.95 -1.40
N ARG A 150 -21.09 -8.48 -0.67
CA ARG A 150 -22.18 -7.68 -1.25
C ARG A 150 -21.94 -6.20 -1.01
N VAL A 151 -21.78 -5.45 -2.10
CA VAL A 151 -21.69 -3.99 -2.07
C VAL A 151 -23.04 -3.37 -1.69
N VAL A 152 -23.07 -2.58 -0.62
CA VAL A 152 -24.21 -1.79 -0.17
C VAL A 152 -24.18 -0.42 -0.88
N LYS A 153 -23.08 0.31 -0.72
CA LYS A 153 -22.92 1.71 -1.13
C LYS A 153 -21.57 1.90 -1.83
N VAL A 154 -21.52 2.83 -2.76
CA VAL A 154 -20.27 3.30 -3.38
C VAL A 154 -20.33 4.82 -3.42
N GLU A 155 -19.27 5.46 -2.95
CA GLU A 155 -19.11 6.91 -2.92
C GLU A 155 -17.82 7.28 -3.63
N ARG A 156 -17.83 8.37 -4.40
CA ARG A 156 -16.63 8.96 -4.99
C ARG A 156 -16.11 10.06 -4.08
N ILE A 157 -14.80 10.07 -3.90
CA ILE A 157 -14.04 11.16 -3.29
C ILE A 157 -13.66 12.11 -4.41
N GLU A 158 -13.98 13.40 -4.27
CA GLU A 158 -13.45 14.46 -5.10
C GLU A 158 -12.63 15.39 -4.20
N ASN A 159 -11.29 15.32 -4.31
CA ASN A 159 -10.33 16.09 -3.52
C ASN A 159 -9.26 16.66 -4.47
N PRO A 160 -9.44 17.87 -5.02
CA PRO A 160 -8.55 18.43 -6.04
C PRO A 160 -7.14 18.69 -5.51
N LEU A 161 -6.96 18.94 -4.21
CA LEU A 161 -5.62 19.18 -3.65
C LEU A 161 -4.78 17.89 -3.60
N LEU A 162 -5.39 16.77 -3.22
CA LEU A 162 -4.72 15.46 -3.29
C LEU A 162 -4.53 15.01 -4.74
N PHE A 163 -5.55 15.17 -5.59
CA PHE A 163 -5.44 14.77 -6.99
C PHE A 163 -4.42 15.62 -7.76
N LEU A 164 -4.22 16.90 -7.41
CA LEU A 164 -3.16 17.74 -7.96
C LEU A 164 -1.76 17.17 -7.64
N LYS A 165 -1.48 16.85 -6.37
CA LYS A 165 -0.21 16.23 -5.97
C LYS A 165 0.03 14.89 -6.67
N TYR A 166 -1.03 14.09 -6.79
CA TYR A 166 -1.02 12.82 -7.51
C TYR A 166 -0.71 13.01 -9.01
N ALA A 167 -1.42 13.92 -9.68
CA ALA A 167 -1.25 14.20 -11.10
C ALA A 167 0.11 14.85 -11.44
N GLN A 168 0.65 15.67 -10.54
CA GLN A 168 2.02 16.19 -10.65
C GLN A 168 3.05 15.04 -10.58
N ASN A 169 2.88 14.10 -9.64
CA ASN A 169 3.75 12.92 -9.56
C ASN A 169 3.59 11.99 -10.78
N ARG A 170 2.36 11.86 -11.31
CA ARG A 170 2.07 11.16 -12.57
C ARG A 170 2.89 11.74 -13.74
N GLN A 171 2.95 13.07 -13.87
CA GLN A 171 3.78 13.72 -14.89
C GLN A 171 5.29 13.49 -14.67
N ASN A 172 5.76 13.37 -13.43
CA ASN A 172 7.16 13.02 -13.17
C ASN A 172 7.51 11.61 -13.65
N PHE A 173 6.59 10.64 -13.50
CA PHE A 173 6.79 9.27 -14.01
C PHE A 173 6.81 9.25 -15.55
N LEU A 174 5.90 10.00 -16.20
CA LEU A 174 5.84 10.13 -17.66
C LEU A 174 7.11 10.78 -18.22
N ARG A 175 7.54 11.92 -17.67
CA ARG A 175 8.79 12.60 -18.07
C ARG A 175 10.02 11.70 -17.91
N ARG A 176 10.04 10.82 -16.89
CA ARG A 176 11.15 9.87 -16.72
C ARG A 176 11.19 8.82 -17.82
N LEU A 177 10.04 8.37 -18.35
CA LEU A 177 9.99 7.50 -19.52
C LEU A 177 10.52 8.20 -20.78
N GLU A 178 10.14 9.46 -21.00
CA GLU A 178 10.63 10.28 -22.12
C GLU A 178 12.16 10.42 -22.09
N ILE A 179 12.72 10.76 -20.92
CA ILE A 179 14.18 10.94 -20.75
C ILE A 179 14.95 9.62 -20.92
N THR A 180 14.41 8.51 -20.41
CA THR A 180 15.10 7.21 -20.47
C THR A 180 14.93 6.48 -21.80
N ASN A 181 14.02 6.96 -22.67
CA ASN A 181 13.66 6.38 -23.96
C ASN A 181 13.44 4.85 -23.91
N SER A 182 12.88 4.38 -22.79
CA SER A 182 12.73 2.96 -22.47
C SER A 182 11.42 2.76 -21.72
N PRO A 183 10.43 2.05 -22.29
CA PRO A 183 9.22 1.71 -21.55
C PRO A 183 9.59 0.83 -20.35
N PHE A 184 8.94 1.03 -19.20
CA PHE A 184 9.14 0.12 -18.06
C PHE A 184 8.87 -1.32 -18.49
N LYS A 185 9.72 -2.27 -18.08
CA LYS A 185 9.62 -3.66 -18.54
C LYS A 185 8.24 -4.24 -18.23
N LEU A 186 7.53 -4.62 -19.29
CA LEU A 186 6.21 -5.29 -19.26
C LEU A 186 5.12 -4.50 -18.50
N PRO A 187 4.66 -3.34 -19.03
CA PRO A 187 3.62 -2.54 -18.39
C PRO A 187 2.33 -3.35 -18.20
N GLY A 188 1.77 -3.30 -16.99
CA GLY A 188 0.61 -4.07 -16.55
C GLY A 188 0.84 -5.58 -16.34
N MET A 189 2.01 -6.14 -16.70
CA MET A 189 2.29 -7.58 -16.76
C MET A 189 3.40 -8.01 -15.79
N ILE A 190 3.00 -8.26 -14.53
CA ILE A 190 3.94 -8.57 -13.45
C ILE A 190 4.00 -10.10 -13.26
N GLN A 191 5.19 -10.70 -13.31
CA GLN A 191 5.36 -12.17 -13.37
C GLN A 191 4.54 -12.82 -14.51
N HIS A 192 4.52 -12.19 -15.69
CA HIS A 192 3.73 -12.62 -16.86
C HIS A 192 2.21 -12.73 -16.63
N LYS A 193 1.68 -12.11 -15.56
CA LYS A 193 0.24 -12.11 -15.24
C LYS A 193 -0.25 -10.68 -15.12
N PRO A 194 -1.32 -10.29 -15.84
CA PRO A 194 -1.83 -8.93 -15.77
C PRO A 194 -2.37 -8.64 -14.36
N ILE A 195 -2.29 -7.39 -13.89
CA ILE A 195 -2.95 -7.02 -12.61
C ILE A 195 -4.46 -7.30 -12.74
N LYS A 196 -5.03 -8.03 -11.78
CA LYS A 196 -6.41 -8.56 -11.85
C LYS A 196 -7.44 -7.45 -11.98
N THR A 197 -7.25 -6.31 -11.31
CA THR A 197 -8.11 -5.14 -11.47
C THR A 197 -8.09 -4.66 -12.91
N THR A 198 -6.93 -4.29 -13.43
CA THR A 198 -6.70 -3.86 -14.82
C THR A 198 -7.30 -4.85 -15.84
N ALA A 199 -7.07 -6.16 -15.65
CA ALA A 199 -7.55 -7.21 -16.54
C ALA A 199 -9.09 -7.44 -16.52
N LYS A 200 -9.80 -6.95 -15.50
CA LYS A 200 -11.24 -7.18 -15.30
C LYS A 200 -12.07 -5.89 -15.28
N MET A 201 -11.40 -4.75 -15.36
CA MET A 201 -11.94 -3.39 -15.31
C MET A 201 -12.84 -3.06 -16.51
N ASN A 202 -13.84 -2.22 -16.28
CA ASN A 202 -14.61 -1.60 -17.35
C ASN A 202 -14.01 -0.24 -17.71
N THR A 203 -13.19 -0.20 -18.76
CA THR A 203 -12.45 0.99 -19.23
C THR A 203 -13.37 2.16 -19.60
N ASN A 204 -14.65 1.90 -19.92
CA ASN A 204 -15.62 2.96 -20.19
C ASN A 204 -16.04 3.75 -18.94
N VAL A 205 -15.63 3.34 -17.74
CA VAL A 205 -15.91 4.02 -16.47
C VAL A 205 -14.62 4.52 -15.84
N PHE A 206 -13.62 3.66 -15.85
CA PHE A 206 -12.31 3.92 -15.31
C PHE A 206 -11.38 4.41 -16.43
N THR A 207 -11.52 5.68 -16.77
CA THR A 207 -10.71 6.36 -17.80
C THR A 207 -9.54 7.11 -17.17
N ASP A 208 -8.60 7.57 -18.02
CA ASP A 208 -7.45 8.40 -17.63
C ASP A 208 -6.45 7.65 -16.73
N LEU A 209 -6.08 6.43 -17.13
CA LEU A 209 -4.96 5.66 -16.57
C LEU A 209 -3.82 5.58 -17.59
N HIS A 210 -2.60 5.84 -17.13
CA HIS A 210 -1.38 5.70 -17.91
C HIS A 210 -0.76 4.31 -17.67
N SER A 211 -1.04 3.37 -18.58
CA SER A 211 -0.56 1.99 -18.47
C SER A 211 0.96 1.91 -18.58
N GLU A 212 1.58 2.80 -19.34
CA GLU A 212 3.01 2.94 -19.58
C GLU A 212 3.83 3.17 -18.30
N ILE A 213 3.23 3.80 -17.27
CA ILE A 213 3.86 4.04 -15.95
C ILE A 213 3.37 3.06 -14.86
N ASN A 214 2.67 1.99 -15.24
CA ASN A 214 1.95 1.10 -14.32
C ASN A 214 0.96 1.86 -13.40
N GLU A 215 0.17 2.80 -13.94
CA GLU A 215 -0.95 3.41 -13.22
C GLU A 215 -2.13 2.44 -13.15
N HIS A 216 -2.51 2.02 -11.95
CA HIS A 216 -3.52 0.99 -11.74
C HIS A 216 -4.46 1.31 -10.58
N TYR A 217 -5.71 0.86 -10.69
CA TYR A 217 -6.60 0.80 -9.54
C TYR A 217 -6.32 -0.44 -8.70
N LEU A 218 -6.30 -0.29 -7.38
CA LEU A 218 -6.14 -1.37 -6.41
C LEU A 218 -7.10 -1.16 -5.23
N PHE A 219 -7.25 -2.18 -4.39
CA PHE A 219 -8.10 -2.14 -3.21
C PHE A 219 -7.25 -1.95 -1.94
N HIS A 220 -7.51 -0.89 -1.17
CA HIS A 220 -6.94 -0.66 0.14
C HIS A 220 -7.96 -1.01 1.23
N GLY A 221 -7.59 -1.92 2.12
CA GLY A 221 -8.38 -2.32 3.28
C GLY A 221 -8.01 -1.50 4.51
N THR A 222 -9.00 -1.04 5.26
CA THR A 222 -8.77 -0.17 6.42
C THR A 222 -9.94 -0.22 7.41
N SER A 223 -9.76 0.32 8.62
CA SER A 223 -10.87 0.47 9.58
C SER A 223 -11.75 1.66 9.24
N GLU A 224 -13.04 1.61 9.60
CA GLU A 224 -14.00 2.68 9.30
C GLU A 224 -13.52 4.06 9.78
N ALA A 225 -12.91 4.13 10.97
CA ALA A 225 -12.34 5.35 11.55
C ALA A 225 -11.25 6.01 10.67
N LYS A 226 -10.54 5.24 9.84
CA LYS A 226 -9.49 5.75 8.94
C LYS A 226 -10.02 6.24 7.59
N VAL A 227 -11.24 5.87 7.19
CA VAL A 227 -11.78 6.20 5.86
C VAL A 227 -11.93 7.71 5.65
N SER A 228 -12.46 8.43 6.65
CA SER A 228 -12.59 9.89 6.56
C SER A 228 -11.22 10.60 6.52
N PRO A 229 -10.27 10.32 7.43
CA PRO A 229 -8.89 10.81 7.31
C PRO A 229 -8.25 10.54 5.95
N ILE A 230 -8.39 9.33 5.38
CA ILE A 230 -7.80 8.99 4.08
C ILE A 230 -8.41 9.84 2.95
N ALA A 231 -9.73 10.09 2.96
CA ALA A 231 -10.37 10.94 1.95
C ALA A 231 -9.94 12.42 2.03
N HIS A 232 -9.60 12.92 3.23
CA HIS A 232 -9.17 14.29 3.44
C HIS A 232 -7.67 14.51 3.17
N TYR A 233 -6.82 13.58 3.62
CA TYR A 233 -5.37 13.77 3.71
C TYR A 233 -4.55 12.82 2.82
N GLY A 234 -5.19 11.80 2.23
CA GLY A 234 -4.52 10.76 1.45
C GLY A 234 -4.16 9.53 2.28
N LEU A 235 -3.52 8.55 1.64
CA LEU A 235 -2.91 7.43 2.34
C LEU A 235 -1.47 7.82 2.71
N ASP A 236 -1.07 7.59 3.95
CA ASP A 236 0.26 7.92 4.46
C ASP A 236 0.96 6.64 4.95
N GLY A 237 2.06 6.27 4.29
CA GLY A 237 2.81 5.06 4.60
C GLY A 237 3.51 5.10 5.96
N ARG A 238 3.73 6.29 6.54
CA ARG A 238 4.37 6.51 7.84
C ARG A 238 3.43 6.17 9.00
N LEU A 239 2.12 6.16 8.74
CA LEU A 239 1.07 5.73 9.67
C LEU A 239 0.80 4.21 9.61
N ALA A 240 1.52 3.47 8.75
CA ALA A 240 1.56 2.02 8.81
C ALA A 240 2.37 1.57 10.06
N GLY A 241 1.89 0.51 10.71
CA GLY A 241 2.67 -0.16 11.75
C GLY A 241 3.85 -0.93 11.16
N ASP A 242 4.42 -1.83 11.96
CA ASP A 242 5.50 -2.71 11.47
C ASP A 242 4.92 -3.83 10.59
N CYS A 243 4.73 -3.49 9.31
CA CYS A 243 4.20 -4.37 8.27
C CYS A 243 5.29 -5.23 7.64
N MET A 244 4.88 -6.35 7.02
CA MET A 244 5.78 -7.38 6.49
C MET A 244 6.79 -6.88 5.44
N PHE A 245 6.44 -5.84 4.68
CA PHE A 245 7.28 -5.19 3.68
C PHE A 245 7.75 -3.79 4.12
N GLY A 246 7.65 -3.48 5.41
CA GLY A 246 8.02 -2.18 5.98
C GLY A 246 6.93 -1.12 5.83
N ARG A 247 7.29 0.14 6.13
CA ARG A 247 6.33 1.24 6.28
C ARG A 247 6.01 1.88 4.92
N GLY A 248 4.84 1.55 4.40
CA GLY A 248 4.38 1.96 3.07
C GLY A 248 2.87 1.86 2.94
N ILE A 249 2.37 2.22 1.76
CA ILE A 249 0.94 2.19 1.43
C ILE A 249 0.66 0.87 0.72
N TYR A 250 -0.10 -0.01 1.39
CA TYR A 250 -0.43 -1.35 0.90
C TYR A 250 -1.79 -1.35 0.18
N ALA A 251 -1.84 -1.92 -1.02
CA ALA A 251 -3.09 -2.26 -1.69
C ALA A 251 -2.98 -3.61 -2.39
N ALA A 252 -4.12 -4.20 -2.75
CA ALA A 252 -4.17 -5.50 -3.42
C ALA A 252 -5.01 -5.45 -4.70
N GLU A 253 -4.68 -6.32 -5.65
CA GLU A 253 -5.45 -6.50 -6.89
C GLU A 253 -6.75 -7.30 -6.72
N CYS A 254 -7.05 -7.74 -5.49
CA CYS A 254 -8.25 -8.49 -5.16
C CYS A 254 -8.85 -8.00 -3.83
N PRO A 255 -10.16 -7.73 -3.78
CA PRO A 255 -10.82 -7.21 -2.59
C PRO A 255 -10.79 -8.19 -1.42
N THR A 256 -10.64 -9.49 -1.66
CA THR A 256 -10.52 -10.52 -0.60
C THR A 256 -9.31 -10.28 0.30
N LYS A 257 -8.16 -9.86 -0.25
CA LYS A 257 -6.99 -9.54 0.58
C LYS A 257 -7.18 -8.23 1.34
N SER A 258 -7.84 -7.26 0.72
CA SER A 258 -8.12 -5.96 1.36
C SER A 258 -9.16 -6.09 2.48
N ASP A 259 -10.14 -6.97 2.34
CA ASP A 259 -11.11 -7.33 3.38
C ASP A 259 -10.43 -7.81 4.67
N HIS A 260 -9.27 -8.49 4.59
CA HIS A 260 -8.48 -8.88 5.76
C HIS A 260 -8.06 -7.67 6.64
N TYR A 261 -7.91 -6.48 6.06
CA TYR A 261 -7.52 -5.27 6.80
C TYR A 261 -8.71 -4.40 7.25
N THR A 262 -9.94 -4.93 7.14
CA THR A 262 -11.16 -4.21 7.56
C THR A 262 -11.66 -4.67 8.92
N VAL A 263 -11.77 -3.72 9.86
CA VAL A 263 -12.04 -3.96 11.28
C VAL A 263 -13.53 -3.77 11.58
N SER A 264 -14.30 -4.84 11.42
CA SER A 264 -15.67 -5.08 11.93
C SER A 264 -16.06 -6.52 11.55
N ASP A 265 -17.21 -7.02 12.02
CA ASP A 265 -17.57 -8.45 11.93
C ASP A 265 -18.15 -8.84 10.57
N MET A 266 -19.28 -8.26 10.15
CA MET A 266 -20.02 -8.72 8.96
C MET A 266 -20.66 -7.63 8.09
N THR A 267 -21.02 -6.47 8.64
CA THR A 267 -21.89 -5.49 7.96
C THR A 267 -21.30 -4.08 7.96
N ASN A 268 -21.65 -3.31 6.92
CA ASN A 268 -21.21 -1.92 6.72
C ASN A 268 -19.68 -1.70 6.73
N LEU A 269 -18.93 -2.78 6.45
CA LEU A 269 -17.48 -2.75 6.27
C LEU A 269 -17.10 -1.78 5.16
N LYS A 270 -15.94 -1.12 5.29
CA LYS A 270 -15.46 -0.15 4.31
C LYS A 270 -14.09 -0.53 3.76
N MET A 271 -13.94 -0.42 2.45
CA MET A 271 -12.65 -0.48 1.76
C MET A 271 -12.58 0.63 0.72
N ILE A 272 -11.36 0.98 0.29
CA ILE A 272 -11.11 2.10 -0.61
C ILE A 272 -10.57 1.56 -1.93
N VAL A 273 -11.08 2.06 -3.06
CA VAL A 273 -10.44 1.90 -4.37
C VAL A 273 -9.47 3.06 -4.55
N VAL A 274 -8.19 2.74 -4.69
CA VAL A 274 -7.10 3.69 -4.87
C VAL A 274 -6.56 3.61 -6.29
N ARG A 275 -6.27 4.75 -6.93
CA ARG A 275 -5.29 4.77 -8.02
C ARG A 275 -3.89 4.73 -7.42
N MET A 276 -2.97 4.00 -8.03
CA MET A 276 -1.57 3.94 -7.58
C MET A 276 -0.63 4.01 -8.79
N LEU A 277 0.42 4.82 -8.64
CA LEU A 277 1.55 4.91 -9.56
C LEU A 277 2.60 3.89 -9.12
N LEU A 278 2.75 2.78 -9.86
CA LEU A 278 3.65 1.70 -9.47
C LEU A 278 5.04 1.76 -10.13
N GLY A 279 5.16 2.42 -11.31
CA GLY A 279 6.45 2.65 -11.97
C GLY A 279 7.23 1.38 -12.26
N GLU A 280 8.53 1.39 -11.95
CA GLU A 280 9.35 0.17 -11.91
C GLU A 280 9.12 -0.57 -10.60
N ILE A 281 8.71 -1.83 -10.72
CA ILE A 281 8.21 -2.64 -9.61
C ILE A 281 9.27 -3.69 -9.23
N TYR A 282 9.75 -3.66 -8.00
CA TYR A 282 10.52 -4.78 -7.47
C TYR A 282 9.59 -5.94 -7.11
N VAL A 283 9.87 -7.13 -7.61
CA VAL A 283 9.03 -8.32 -7.42
C VAL A 283 9.67 -9.26 -6.40
N THR A 284 8.93 -9.60 -5.34
CA THR A 284 9.40 -10.53 -4.30
C THR A 284 8.35 -11.55 -3.86
N ASN A 285 8.83 -12.73 -3.47
CA ASN A 285 8.07 -13.78 -2.76
C ASN A 285 8.61 -14.01 -1.32
N VAL A 286 9.65 -13.29 -0.91
CA VAL A 286 10.25 -13.37 0.43
C VAL A 286 9.92 -12.12 1.25
N PRO A 287 9.45 -12.26 2.51
CA PRO A 287 9.24 -11.13 3.42
C PRO A 287 10.51 -10.33 3.65
N TYR A 288 10.42 -9.00 3.56
CA TYR A 288 11.53 -8.11 3.95
C TYR A 288 11.02 -6.71 4.28
N SER A 289 11.36 -6.18 5.46
CA SER A 289 10.89 -4.87 5.93
C SER A 289 11.65 -3.70 5.28
N PHE A 290 11.21 -3.29 4.09
CA PHE A 290 11.79 -2.17 3.36
C PHE A 290 11.41 -0.82 4.00
N GLN A 291 12.40 -0.01 4.38
CA GLN A 291 12.16 1.37 4.83
C GLN A 291 11.95 2.36 3.67
N LYS A 292 12.37 1.96 2.46
CA LYS A 292 12.26 2.70 1.20
C LYS A 292 12.28 1.70 0.03
N PRO A 293 11.92 2.10 -1.20
CA PRO A 293 11.96 1.17 -2.33
C PRO A 293 13.37 0.59 -2.53
N PRO A 294 13.51 -0.69 -2.93
CA PRO A 294 14.82 -1.34 -3.05
C PRO A 294 15.72 -0.64 -4.07
N CYS A 295 17.04 -0.67 -3.85
CA CYS A 295 18.00 -0.17 -4.84
C CYS A 295 18.22 -1.21 -5.95
N LYS A 296 18.22 -0.76 -7.21
CA LYS A 296 18.35 -1.64 -8.39
C LYS A 296 19.71 -2.34 -8.49
N GLN A 297 20.77 -1.72 -7.95
CA GLN A 297 22.13 -2.27 -7.98
C GLN A 297 22.43 -3.24 -6.84
N CYS A 298 21.85 -3.06 -5.65
CA CYS A 298 22.18 -3.92 -4.51
C CYS A 298 21.36 -5.21 -4.45
N ILE A 299 20.22 -5.30 -5.14
CA ILE A 299 19.43 -6.53 -5.16
C ILE A 299 20.14 -7.65 -5.95
N PRO A 300 20.05 -8.93 -5.52
CA PRO A 300 19.41 -9.41 -4.30
C PRO A 300 20.29 -9.32 -3.03
N GLY A 301 21.57 -8.96 -3.16
CA GLY A 301 22.58 -9.06 -2.09
C GLY A 301 22.40 -8.13 -0.89
N HIS A 302 21.77 -6.97 -1.05
CA HIS A 302 21.45 -6.04 0.06
C HIS A 302 20.05 -5.46 -0.12
N LEU A 303 19.11 -6.00 0.66
CA LEU A 303 17.69 -5.62 0.64
C LEU A 303 17.37 -4.35 1.45
N GLY A 304 18.36 -3.78 2.13
CA GLY A 304 18.19 -2.68 3.09
C GLY A 304 18.23 -1.27 2.50
N SER A 305 18.41 -0.28 3.36
CA SER A 305 18.61 1.11 2.96
C SER A 305 20.00 1.30 2.34
N CYS A 306 20.09 1.17 1.02
CA CYS A 306 21.25 1.64 0.27
C CYS A 306 21.48 3.14 0.54
N ASP A 307 22.59 3.46 1.18
CA ASP A 307 23.10 4.81 1.46
C ASP A 307 24.20 5.25 0.47
N GLN A 308 24.71 4.31 -0.33
CA GLN A 308 25.72 4.51 -1.36
C GLN A 308 25.24 5.50 -2.43
N SER A 309 25.84 6.70 -2.45
CA SER A 309 25.48 7.81 -3.36
C SER A 309 25.96 7.59 -4.79
N ASP A 310 26.88 6.66 -4.98
CA ASP A 310 27.46 6.17 -6.22
C ASP A 310 26.58 5.14 -6.96
N HIS A 311 25.44 4.74 -6.38
CA HIS A 311 24.47 3.83 -7.02
C HIS A 311 23.59 4.54 -8.08
N LYS A 312 24.20 4.79 -9.25
CA LYS A 312 23.63 5.53 -10.40
C LYS A 312 22.31 4.99 -10.98
N GLN A 313 21.94 3.73 -10.74
CA GLN A 313 20.66 3.17 -11.23
C GLN A 313 19.46 3.50 -10.32
N GLY A 314 19.71 4.05 -9.13
CA GLY A 314 18.68 4.47 -8.19
C GLY A 314 17.89 3.33 -7.56
N THR A 315 16.62 3.59 -7.27
CA THR A 315 15.68 2.66 -6.62
C THR A 315 14.50 2.33 -7.55
N PHE A 316 13.82 1.21 -7.27
CA PHE A 316 12.47 0.96 -7.80
C PHE A 316 11.48 2.01 -7.27
N ASP A 317 10.27 2.07 -7.82
CA ASP A 317 9.23 2.99 -7.31
C ASP A 317 8.29 2.30 -6.32
N SER A 318 8.09 1.00 -6.50
CA SER A 318 7.19 0.18 -5.68
C SER A 318 7.70 -1.26 -5.53
N VAL A 319 7.06 -2.00 -4.62
CA VAL A 319 7.26 -3.44 -4.44
C VAL A 319 5.95 -4.16 -4.76
N MET A 320 6.01 -5.25 -5.51
CA MET A 320 4.94 -6.26 -5.56
C MET A 320 5.39 -7.50 -4.79
N ALA A 321 4.60 -7.86 -3.78
CA ALA A 321 4.82 -9.01 -2.92
C ALA A 321 3.78 -10.10 -3.16
N ALA A 322 4.23 -11.36 -3.27
CA ALA A 322 3.37 -12.52 -3.53
C ALA A 322 3.68 -13.72 -2.61
N ILE A 323 3.53 -13.54 -1.29
CA ILE A 323 3.81 -14.59 -0.30
C ILE A 323 2.93 -15.83 -0.55
N ASN A 324 3.60 -16.97 -0.75
CA ASN A 324 2.98 -18.26 -1.08
C ASN A 324 2.02 -18.22 -2.29
N GLY A 325 2.17 -17.23 -3.18
CA GLY A 325 1.34 -17.06 -4.38
C GLY A 325 -0.16 -16.79 -4.16
N LYS A 326 -0.61 -16.56 -2.92
CA LYS A 326 -2.05 -16.45 -2.58
C LYS A 326 -2.66 -15.12 -3.00
N HIS A 327 -1.98 -14.03 -2.69
CA HIS A 327 -2.39 -12.67 -3.03
C HIS A 327 -1.18 -11.89 -3.54
N ARG A 328 -1.38 -11.00 -4.51
CA ARG A 328 -0.40 -9.97 -4.87
C ARG A 328 -0.76 -8.67 -4.16
N GLU A 329 0.19 -8.19 -3.37
CA GLU A 329 0.14 -6.92 -2.65
C GLU A 329 1.12 -5.95 -3.31
N PHE A 330 0.75 -4.68 -3.35
CA PHE A 330 1.52 -3.61 -3.97
C PHE A 330 1.79 -2.55 -2.90
N ILE A 331 3.05 -2.17 -2.77
CA ILE A 331 3.53 -1.28 -1.73
C ILE A 331 4.26 -0.11 -2.38
N THR A 332 3.74 1.10 -2.22
CA THR A 332 4.47 2.34 -2.50
C THR A 332 4.97 2.94 -1.20
N TYR A 333 6.17 3.54 -1.25
CA TYR A 333 6.82 4.13 -0.08
C TYR A 333 6.84 5.64 -0.28
N GLU A 334 6.15 6.36 0.60
CA GLU A 334 6.00 7.80 0.46
C GLU A 334 7.24 8.50 1.04
N GLN A 335 8.23 8.75 0.18
CA GLN A 335 9.43 9.51 0.57
C GLN A 335 9.26 11.03 0.36
N ASN A 336 8.70 11.48 -0.77
CA ASN A 336 8.46 12.91 -1.06
C ASN A 336 7.33 13.20 -2.08
N SER A 337 6.61 12.19 -2.58
CA SER A 337 5.64 12.36 -3.68
C SER A 337 4.40 11.49 -3.50
N CYS A 338 3.24 12.02 -3.88
CA CYS A 338 1.96 11.36 -3.73
C CYS A 338 1.78 10.28 -4.81
N SER A 339 2.12 9.02 -4.49
CA SER A 339 2.02 7.88 -5.43
C SER A 339 0.66 7.17 -5.40
N SER A 340 -0.32 7.68 -4.64
CA SER A 340 -1.67 7.10 -4.61
C SER A 340 -2.77 8.14 -4.44
N TYR A 341 -3.95 7.88 -5.00
CA TYR A 341 -5.14 8.71 -4.84
C TYR A 341 -6.36 7.85 -4.43
N PRO A 342 -6.99 8.09 -3.27
CA PRO A 342 -8.22 7.41 -2.88
C PRO A 342 -9.40 7.99 -3.66
N GLU A 343 -9.99 7.22 -4.58
CA GLU A 343 -11.06 7.72 -5.46
C GLU A 343 -12.45 7.23 -5.05
N TYR A 344 -12.60 6.00 -4.56
CA TYR A 344 -13.90 5.47 -4.15
C TYR A 344 -13.89 4.81 -2.78
N ILE A 345 -14.96 5.04 -2.02
CA ILE A 345 -15.27 4.32 -0.79
C ILE A 345 -16.35 3.29 -1.12
N ILE A 346 -16.09 2.02 -0.81
CA ILE A 346 -17.05 0.92 -0.93
C ILE A 346 -17.53 0.57 0.47
N THR A 347 -18.84 0.65 0.71
CA THR A 347 -19.48 0.04 1.88
C THR A 347 -20.07 -1.31 1.48
N TYR A 348 -19.79 -2.37 2.23
CA TYR A 348 -20.18 -3.74 1.89
C TYR A 348 -20.50 -4.60 3.12
N ASN A 349 -21.12 -5.75 2.87
CA ASN A 349 -21.32 -6.82 3.84
C ASN A 349 -20.60 -8.10 3.37
N ARG A 350 -20.15 -8.92 4.31
CA ARG A 350 -19.74 -10.31 4.10
C ARG A 350 -20.98 -11.21 4.03
N GLU A 351 -20.95 -12.23 3.17
CA GLU A 351 -22.06 -13.19 2.93
C GLU A 351 -21.57 -14.61 2.65
#